data_AF-A0A7W1BNP4-F1
#
_entry.id   AF-A0A7W1BNP4-F1
#
_cell.length_a   1.000
_cell.length_b   1.000
_cell.length_c   1.000
_cell.angle_alpha   90.00
_cell.angle_beta   90.00
_cell.angle_gamma   90.00
#
_symmetry.space_group_name_H-M   'P 1'
#
loop_
_entity.id
_entity.type
_entity.pdbx_description
1 polymer ?
#
loop_
_entity_poly.entity_id
_entity_poly.type
_entity_poly.pdbx_seq_one_letter_code
_entity_poly.pdbx_strand_id
1 'polypeptide(L)'
;MWNTITAEAARESPLWADALKPVEERRHEPVFSPLAPPELAQGLETIYEGYLVHYGRSRLFAPPDADTALLLGDYLYAQGLVHVAATGNVEAVADLAELISLCAQARAERRNGDGAAWAATASRLGAGGLDDARNALRLDADTTLLEERARAAVGDERVDRTLAAHALFVDRVGANE
;
A
#
# COMPACT_ATOMS: atom_id res chain seq x y z
N MET A 1 -4.48 -14.87 0.65
CA MET A 1 -4.39 -13.41 0.64
C MET A 1 -5.75 -12.73 0.60
N TRP A 2 -6.42 -12.58 -0.56
CA TRP A 2 -7.70 -11.84 -0.63
C TRP A 2 -8.80 -12.42 0.26
N ASN A 3 -9.02 -13.75 0.22
CA ASN A 3 -10.00 -14.39 1.11
C ASN A 3 -9.71 -14.13 2.59
N THR A 4 -8.43 -14.09 2.99
CA THR A 4 -8.01 -13.77 4.35
C THR A 4 -8.39 -12.34 4.71
N ILE A 5 -8.06 -11.36 3.85
CA ILE A 5 -8.39 -9.95 4.05
C ILE A 5 -9.91 -9.78 4.21
N THR A 6 -10.70 -10.35 3.31
CA THR A 6 -12.16 -10.21 3.35
C THR A 6 -12.79 -10.93 4.54
N ALA A 7 -12.28 -12.12 4.91
CA ALA A 7 -12.82 -12.90 6.01
C ALA A 7 -12.48 -12.28 7.37
N GLU A 8 -11.27 -11.74 7.54
CA GLU A 8 -10.86 -11.06 8.77
C GLU A 8 -11.64 -9.76 8.95
N ALA A 9 -11.78 -8.95 7.90
CA ALA A 9 -12.61 -7.75 7.89
C ALA A 9 -14.07 -8.07 8.29
N ALA A 10 -14.69 -9.04 7.63
CA ALA A 10 -16.07 -9.42 7.91
C ALA A 10 -16.25 -10.02 9.33
N ARG A 11 -15.23 -10.68 9.87
CA ARG A 11 -15.23 -11.20 11.23
C ARG A 11 -15.08 -10.09 12.27
N GLU A 12 -14.32 -9.05 11.96
CA GLU A 12 -14.12 -7.92 12.88
C GLU A 12 -15.42 -7.14 13.09
N SER A 13 -16.15 -6.84 12.02
CA SER A 13 -17.37 -6.03 12.14
C SER A 13 -18.35 -6.23 10.98
N PRO A 14 -19.67 -6.26 11.24
CA PRO A 14 -20.69 -6.30 10.20
C PRO A 14 -20.58 -5.15 9.20
N LEU A 15 -20.18 -3.95 9.64
CA LEU A 15 -20.00 -2.78 8.76
C LEU A 15 -18.97 -3.06 7.65
N TRP A 16 -17.97 -3.87 7.95
CA TRP A 16 -16.90 -4.25 7.04
C TRP A 16 -17.34 -5.34 6.07
N ALA A 17 -18.16 -6.27 6.58
CA ALA A 17 -18.82 -7.27 5.76
C ALA A 17 -19.75 -6.60 4.73
N ASP A 18 -20.53 -5.62 5.16
CA ASP A 18 -21.45 -4.86 4.31
C ASP A 18 -20.72 -3.99 3.26
N ALA A 19 -19.50 -3.55 3.57
CA ALA A 19 -18.65 -2.81 2.64
C ALA A 19 -17.93 -3.69 1.60
N LEU A 20 -18.05 -5.02 1.64
CA LEU A 20 -17.43 -5.88 0.64
C LEU A 20 -18.09 -5.72 -0.73
N LYS A 21 -17.27 -5.64 -1.77
CA LYS A 21 -17.76 -5.76 -3.15
C LYS A 21 -18.39 -7.14 -3.38
N PRO A 22 -19.35 -7.26 -4.33
CA PRO A 22 -19.76 -8.54 -4.88
C PRO A 22 -18.53 -9.34 -5.35
N VAL A 23 -18.57 -10.67 -5.20
CA VAL A 23 -17.39 -11.53 -5.45
C VAL A 23 -16.87 -11.37 -6.88
N GLU A 24 -17.77 -11.22 -7.84
CA GLU A 24 -17.54 -11.01 -9.26
C GLU A 24 -16.90 -9.64 -9.60
N GLU A 25 -17.04 -8.65 -8.73
CA GLU A 25 -16.43 -7.33 -8.89
C GLU A 25 -15.07 -7.21 -8.20
N ARG A 26 -14.72 -8.18 -7.34
CA ARG A 26 -13.44 -8.19 -6.62
C ARG A 26 -12.29 -8.44 -7.58
N ARG A 27 -11.24 -7.66 -7.40
CA ARG A 27 -10.01 -7.76 -8.16
C ARG A 27 -8.91 -8.41 -7.33
N HIS A 28 -8.26 -9.43 -7.89
CA HIS A 28 -7.28 -10.25 -7.18
C HIS A 28 -5.88 -10.13 -7.79
N GLU A 29 -5.56 -8.98 -8.39
CA GLU A 29 -4.22 -8.71 -8.91
C GLU A 29 -3.33 -8.15 -7.79
N PRO A 30 -2.23 -8.83 -7.42
CA PRO A 30 -1.27 -8.29 -6.47
C PRO A 30 -0.46 -7.17 -7.13
N VAL A 31 -0.20 -6.09 -6.39
CA VAL A 31 0.55 -4.93 -6.91
C VAL A 31 1.96 -4.91 -6.34
N PHE A 32 2.13 -4.66 -5.04
CA PHE A 32 3.45 -4.53 -4.41
C PHE A 32 3.89 -5.78 -3.63
N SER A 33 2.96 -6.60 -3.14
CA SER A 33 3.28 -7.86 -2.45
C SER A 33 4.21 -8.81 -3.21
N PRO A 34 4.23 -8.87 -4.56
CA PRO A 34 5.19 -9.71 -5.28
C PRO A 34 6.63 -9.23 -5.18
N LEU A 35 6.90 -8.02 -4.68
CA LEU A 35 8.27 -7.50 -4.47
C LEU A 35 8.83 -7.82 -3.08
N ALA A 36 7.96 -8.15 -2.12
CA ALA A 36 8.33 -8.37 -0.73
C ALA A 36 8.70 -9.83 -0.43
N PRO A 37 9.40 -10.09 0.69
CA PRO A 37 9.54 -11.45 1.22
C PRO A 37 8.17 -12.13 1.39
N PRO A 38 8.00 -13.41 1.00
CA PRO A 38 6.71 -14.09 1.00
C PRO A 38 5.98 -14.06 2.35
N GLU A 39 6.72 -14.14 3.45
CA GLU A 39 6.20 -14.10 4.82
C GLU A 39 5.60 -12.73 5.21
N LEU A 40 5.97 -11.65 4.51
CA LEU A 40 5.46 -10.29 4.75
C LEU A 40 4.37 -9.89 3.75
N ALA A 41 4.17 -10.66 2.69
CA ALA A 41 3.26 -10.34 1.58
C ALA A 41 1.81 -10.14 2.03
N GLN A 42 1.31 -10.95 2.97
CA GLN A 42 -0.06 -10.84 3.49
C GLN A 42 -0.28 -9.49 4.19
N GLY A 43 0.66 -9.08 5.06
CA GLY A 43 0.58 -7.81 5.77
C GLY A 43 0.67 -6.63 4.81
N LEU A 44 1.67 -6.63 3.92
CA LEU A 44 1.87 -5.58 2.92
C LEU A 44 0.64 -5.41 2.01
N GLU A 45 0.04 -6.50 1.54
CA GLU A 45 -1.15 -6.45 0.70
C GLU A 45 -2.38 -5.90 1.45
N THR A 46 -2.53 -6.27 2.72
CA THR A 46 -3.62 -5.76 3.57
C THR A 46 -3.48 -4.24 3.75
N ILE A 47 -2.26 -3.75 3.99
CA ILE A 47 -1.98 -2.31 4.06
C ILE A 47 -2.24 -1.65 2.70
N TYR A 48 -1.80 -2.25 1.59
CA TYR A 48 -2.05 -1.68 0.27
C TYR A 48 -3.54 -1.57 -0.04
N GLU A 49 -4.36 -2.55 0.37
CA GLU A 49 -5.81 -2.45 0.26
C GLU A 49 -6.36 -1.27 1.10
N GLY A 50 -5.86 -1.08 2.32
CA GLY A 50 -6.21 0.09 3.15
C GLY A 50 -5.83 1.43 2.49
N TYR A 51 -4.68 1.48 1.82
CA TYR A 51 -4.26 2.65 1.04
C TYR A 51 -5.20 2.92 -0.13
N LEU A 52 -5.65 1.87 -0.83
CA LEU A 52 -6.61 2.04 -1.93
C LEU A 52 -8.00 2.46 -1.43
N VAL A 53 -8.41 2.04 -0.23
CA VAL A 53 -9.64 2.54 0.39
C VAL A 53 -9.52 4.04 0.70
N HIS A 54 -8.37 4.48 1.24
CA HIS A 54 -8.13 5.88 1.58
C HIS A 54 -7.98 6.81 0.36
N TYR A 55 -7.21 6.37 -0.62
CA TYR A 55 -6.63 7.27 -1.62
C TYR A 55 -6.86 6.84 -3.06
N GLY A 56 -7.43 5.67 -3.31
CA GLY A 56 -7.56 5.14 -4.66
C GLY A 56 -8.88 4.41 -4.87
N ARG A 57 -8.80 3.35 -5.67
CA ARG A 57 -9.92 2.48 -6.00
C ARG A 57 -9.68 1.13 -5.36
N SER A 58 -10.29 0.92 -4.18
CA SER A 58 -10.27 -0.37 -3.50
C SER A 58 -10.68 -1.51 -4.42
N ARG A 59 -10.01 -2.66 -4.26
CA ARG A 59 -10.25 -3.87 -5.06
C ARG A 59 -11.26 -4.78 -4.42
N LEU A 60 -11.37 -4.73 -3.09
CA LEU A 60 -12.19 -5.65 -2.30
C LEU A 60 -13.41 -4.99 -1.67
N PHE A 61 -13.37 -3.67 -1.46
CA PHE A 61 -14.38 -2.94 -0.71
C PHE A 61 -14.98 -1.78 -1.51
N ALA A 62 -16.23 -1.47 -1.22
CA ALA A 62 -16.99 -0.33 -1.69
C ALA A 62 -17.70 0.31 -0.47
N PRO A 63 -16.94 0.99 0.43
CA PRO A 63 -17.55 1.66 1.58
C PRO A 63 -18.61 2.67 1.12
N PRO A 64 -19.74 2.79 1.85
CA PRO A 64 -20.88 3.61 1.42
C PRO A 64 -20.61 5.13 1.48
N ASP A 65 -19.66 5.56 2.30
CA ASP A 65 -19.30 6.96 2.51
C ASP A 65 -17.83 7.12 2.92
N ALA A 66 -17.38 8.38 2.96
CA ALA A 66 -15.99 8.74 3.26
C ALA A 66 -15.58 8.42 4.71
N ASP A 67 -16.49 8.54 5.67
CA ASP A 67 -16.20 8.25 7.08
C ASP A 67 -15.98 6.75 7.29
N THR A 68 -16.80 5.92 6.64
CA THR A 68 -16.63 4.47 6.62
C THR A 68 -15.35 4.09 5.88
N ALA A 69 -15.03 4.75 4.76
CA ALA A 69 -13.78 4.53 4.05
C ALA A 69 -12.56 4.84 4.93
N LEU A 70 -12.59 5.94 5.69
CA LEU A 70 -11.51 6.33 6.61
C LEU A 70 -11.29 5.23 7.67
N LEU A 71 -12.33 4.81 8.38
CA LEU A 71 -12.22 3.78 9.42
C LEU A 71 -11.83 2.40 8.83
N LEU A 72 -12.33 2.08 7.65
CA LEU A 72 -11.99 0.85 6.91
C LEU A 72 -10.52 0.83 6.51
N GLY A 73 -10.01 1.93 5.97
CA GLY A 73 -8.59 2.08 5.65
C GLY A 73 -7.71 1.95 6.89
N ASP A 74 -8.10 2.57 8.00
CA ASP A 74 -7.33 2.57 9.25
C ASP A 74 -7.20 1.18 9.88
N TYR A 75 -8.28 0.38 9.95
CA TYR A 75 -8.06 -0.99 10.41
C TYR A 75 -7.29 -1.82 9.39
N LEU A 76 -7.41 -1.60 8.08
CA LEU A 76 -6.63 -2.40 7.12
C LEU A 76 -5.13 -2.13 7.29
N TYR A 77 -4.76 -0.88 7.57
CA TYR A 77 -3.40 -0.54 8.01
C TYR A 77 -3.02 -1.28 9.29
N ALA A 78 -3.83 -1.17 10.35
CA ALA A 78 -3.53 -1.82 11.64
C ALA A 78 -3.45 -3.35 11.53
N GLN A 79 -4.39 -3.99 10.85
CA GLN A 79 -4.44 -5.43 10.64
C GLN A 79 -3.26 -5.92 9.82
N GLY A 80 -2.86 -5.19 8.78
CA GLY A 80 -1.66 -5.50 8.03
C GLY A 80 -0.38 -5.38 8.86
N LEU A 81 -0.28 -4.38 9.74
CA LEU A 81 0.83 -4.26 10.70
C LEU A 81 0.83 -5.39 11.73
N VAL A 82 -0.33 -5.87 12.19
CA VAL A 82 -0.43 -7.06 13.05
C VAL A 82 0.13 -8.30 12.36
N HIS A 83 -0.19 -8.53 11.08
CA HIS A 83 0.36 -9.63 10.30
C HIS A 83 1.89 -9.55 10.19
N VAL A 84 2.44 -8.36 9.93
CA VAL A 84 3.89 -8.17 9.86
C VAL A 84 4.56 -8.34 11.23
N ALA A 85 4.00 -7.75 12.29
CA ALA A 85 4.54 -7.83 13.64
C ALA A 85 4.58 -9.28 14.16
N ALA A 86 3.62 -10.13 13.76
CA ALA A 86 3.60 -11.55 14.11
C ALA A 86 4.82 -12.34 13.58
N THR A 87 5.53 -11.81 12.56
CA THR A 87 6.79 -12.41 12.07
C THR A 87 8.01 -12.07 12.93
N GLY A 88 7.88 -11.12 13.86
CA GLY A 88 8.99 -10.60 14.67
C GLY A 88 9.89 -9.60 13.95
N ASN A 89 9.60 -9.25 12.70
CA ASN A 89 10.37 -8.28 11.92
C ASN A 89 9.97 -6.83 12.26
N VAL A 90 10.57 -6.28 13.31
CA VAL A 90 10.31 -4.90 13.78
C VAL A 90 10.73 -3.86 12.73
N GLU A 91 11.80 -4.11 11.99
CA GLU A 91 12.25 -3.20 10.92
C GLU A 91 11.21 -3.10 9.80
N ALA A 92 10.56 -4.21 9.44
CA ALA A 92 9.47 -4.20 8.47
C ALA A 92 8.24 -3.41 8.97
N VAL A 93 7.93 -3.48 10.27
CA VAL A 93 6.88 -2.66 10.88
C VAL A 93 7.23 -1.17 10.77
N ALA A 94 8.48 -0.80 11.09
CA ALA A 94 8.95 0.58 10.99
C ALA A 94 8.89 1.09 9.54
N ASP A 95 9.35 0.29 8.58
CA ASP A 95 9.29 0.61 7.14
C ASP A 95 7.86 0.87 6.65
N LEU A 96 6.89 0.09 7.12
CA LEU A 96 5.48 0.24 6.74
C LEU A 96 4.82 1.45 7.40
N ALA A 97 5.10 1.70 8.68
CA ALA A 97 4.63 2.90 9.37
C ALA A 97 5.16 4.17 8.68
N GLU A 98 6.43 4.14 8.28
CA GLU A 98 7.09 5.21 7.56
C GLU A 98 6.50 5.42 6.15
N LEU A 99 6.22 4.34 5.42
CA LEU A 99 5.52 4.39 4.13
C LEU A 99 4.12 5.00 4.25
N ILE A 100 3.33 4.57 5.26
CA ILE A 100 1.99 5.10 5.50
C ILE A 100 2.05 6.61 5.74
N SER A 101 2.99 7.05 6.58
CA SER A 101 3.23 8.47 6.88
C SER A 101 3.60 9.27 5.62
N LEU A 102 4.51 8.75 4.79
CA LEU A 102 4.93 9.37 3.53
C LEU A 102 3.77 9.55 2.55
N CYS A 103 3.00 8.49 2.33
CA CYS A 103 1.83 8.53 1.45
C CYS A 103 0.77 9.51 1.99
N ALA A 104 0.48 9.48 3.28
CA ALA A 104 -0.48 10.41 3.89
C ALA A 104 -0.04 11.87 3.71
N GLN A 105 1.24 12.17 3.93
CA GLN A 105 1.80 13.50 3.69
C GLN A 105 1.69 13.91 2.21
N ALA A 106 2.14 13.06 1.29
CA ALA A 106 2.11 13.35 -0.14
C ALA A 106 0.68 13.59 -0.65
N ARG A 107 -0.29 12.79 -0.19
CA ARG A 107 -1.70 12.96 -0.55
C ARG A 107 -2.32 14.22 0.04
N ALA A 108 -1.98 14.59 1.28
CA ALA A 108 -2.40 15.85 1.89
C ALA A 108 -1.86 17.07 1.11
N GLU A 109 -0.62 16.98 0.62
CA GLU A 109 0.04 18.02 -0.18
C GLU A 109 -0.27 17.94 -1.69
N ARG A 110 -1.12 16.99 -2.12
CA ARG A 110 -1.46 16.72 -3.53
C ARG A 110 -0.24 16.49 -4.42
N ARG A 111 0.77 15.81 -3.88
CA ARG A 111 1.97 15.40 -4.62
C ARG A 111 1.86 13.96 -5.08
N ASN A 112 2.58 13.65 -6.16
CA ASN A 112 2.81 12.29 -6.61
C ASN A 112 4.03 11.71 -5.86
N GLY A 113 4.27 10.40 -6.04
CA GLY A 113 5.45 9.73 -5.50
C GLY A 113 5.13 8.44 -4.73
N ASP A 114 3.88 8.23 -4.36
CA ASP A 114 3.41 7.05 -3.62
C ASP A 114 3.86 5.75 -4.29
N GLY A 115 3.72 5.64 -5.61
CA GLY A 115 4.14 4.44 -6.34
C GLY A 115 5.62 4.09 -6.15
N ALA A 116 6.51 5.09 -6.19
CA ALA A 116 7.94 4.89 -5.95
C ALA A 116 8.21 4.52 -4.48
N ALA A 117 7.53 5.18 -3.54
CA ALA A 117 7.64 4.87 -2.11
C ALA A 117 7.18 3.43 -1.80
N TRP A 118 6.07 3.00 -2.39
CA TRP A 118 5.55 1.64 -2.30
C TRP A 118 6.51 0.61 -2.90
N ALA A 119 7.01 0.84 -4.12
CA ALA A 119 7.92 -0.08 -4.80
C ALA A 119 9.23 -0.25 -4.02
N ALA A 120 9.83 0.86 -3.59
CA ALA A 120 11.06 0.85 -2.80
C ALA A 120 10.85 0.12 -1.47
N THR A 121 9.81 0.49 -0.71
CA THR A 121 9.51 -0.13 0.59
C THR A 121 9.23 -1.62 0.45
N ALA A 122 8.41 -2.04 -0.52
CA ALA A 122 8.11 -3.46 -0.74
C ALA A 122 9.37 -4.27 -1.10
N SER A 123 10.23 -3.74 -1.98
CA SER A 123 11.46 -4.41 -2.42
C SER A 123 12.54 -4.53 -1.34
N ARG A 124 12.48 -3.69 -0.30
CA ARG A 124 13.50 -3.52 0.74
C ARG A 124 12.94 -3.74 2.14
N LEU A 125 11.76 -4.33 2.24
CA LEU A 125 10.96 -4.39 3.45
C LEU A 125 11.72 -5.10 4.59
N GLY A 126 11.98 -4.37 5.67
CA GLY A 126 12.72 -4.84 6.85
C GLY A 126 14.22 -4.98 6.63
N ALA A 127 14.76 -4.44 5.53
CA ALA A 127 16.16 -4.58 5.15
C ALA A 127 16.89 -3.23 5.11
N GLY A 128 16.23 -2.15 5.53
CA GLY A 128 16.79 -0.80 5.68
C GLY A 128 17.30 -0.14 4.39
N GLY A 129 17.90 1.04 4.56
CA GLY A 129 18.58 1.77 3.48
C GLY A 129 17.68 2.66 2.62
N LEU A 130 16.53 3.08 3.15
CA LEU A 130 15.60 3.97 2.46
C LEU A 130 15.54 5.39 3.03
N ASP A 131 16.19 5.67 4.16
CA ASP A 131 16.01 6.94 4.89
C ASP A 131 16.34 8.18 4.05
N ASP A 132 17.49 8.21 3.37
CA ASP A 132 17.87 9.31 2.48
C ASP A 132 16.88 9.48 1.31
N ALA A 133 16.43 8.36 0.73
CA ALA A 133 15.49 8.34 -0.37
C ALA A 133 14.10 8.84 0.05
N ARG A 134 13.65 8.46 1.25
CA ARG A 134 12.40 8.94 1.87
C ARG A 134 12.48 10.42 2.19
N ASN A 135 13.62 10.90 2.69
CA ASN A 135 13.84 12.31 2.97
C ASN A 135 13.82 13.16 1.69
N ALA A 136 14.43 12.70 0.61
CA ALA A 136 14.36 13.37 -0.69
C ALA A 136 12.91 13.50 -1.19
N LEU A 137 12.09 12.45 -1.04
CA LEU A 137 10.67 12.52 -1.38
C LEU A 137 9.89 13.51 -0.49
N ARG A 138 10.23 13.60 0.81
CA ARG A 138 9.55 14.52 1.74
C ARG A 138 9.82 15.97 1.44
N LEU A 139 11.09 16.30 1.25
CA LEU A 139 11.56 17.68 1.19
C LEU A 139 11.44 18.24 -0.22
N ASP A 140 11.78 17.44 -1.22
CA ASP A 140 11.98 17.90 -2.59
C ASP A 140 11.04 17.23 -3.59
N ALA A 141 10.16 16.33 -3.13
CA ALA A 141 9.30 15.49 -3.96
C ALA A 141 10.07 14.62 -4.97
N ASP A 142 11.35 14.34 -4.69
CA ASP A 142 12.23 13.57 -5.56
C ASP A 142 12.06 12.06 -5.33
N THR A 143 11.65 11.34 -6.38
CA THR A 143 11.48 9.88 -6.37
C THR A 143 12.71 9.11 -6.85
N THR A 144 13.72 9.79 -7.39
CA THR A 144 14.85 9.18 -8.10
C THR A 144 15.55 8.13 -7.25
N LEU A 145 15.90 8.47 -6.01
CA LEU A 145 16.57 7.52 -5.11
C LEU A 145 15.67 6.33 -4.76
N LEU A 146 14.36 6.52 -4.57
CA LEU A 146 13.45 5.41 -4.28
C LEU A 146 13.36 4.44 -5.46
N GLU A 147 13.25 4.96 -6.68
CA GLU A 147 13.22 4.15 -7.89
C GLU A 147 14.54 3.40 -8.11
N GLU A 148 15.69 4.06 -7.91
CA GLU A 148 17.00 3.42 -7.98
C GLU A 148 17.12 2.27 -6.97
N ARG A 149 16.69 2.47 -5.72
CA ARG A 149 16.73 1.41 -4.69
C ARG A 149 15.82 0.24 -5.05
N ALA A 150 14.62 0.50 -5.55
CA ALA A 150 13.69 -0.54 -5.98
C ALA A 150 14.27 -1.34 -7.16
N ARG A 151 14.76 -0.65 -8.19
CA ARG A 151 15.33 -1.25 -9.40
C ARG A 151 16.57 -2.07 -9.09
N ALA A 152 17.46 -1.57 -8.22
CA ALA A 152 18.62 -2.32 -7.77
C ALA A 152 18.25 -3.60 -6.99
N ALA A 153 17.14 -3.58 -6.24
CA ALA A 153 16.73 -4.71 -5.42
C ALA A 153 16.01 -5.82 -6.21
N VAL A 154 15.14 -5.45 -7.16
CA VAL A 154 14.25 -6.42 -7.84
C VAL A 154 14.28 -6.36 -9.37
N GLY A 155 15.02 -5.42 -9.96
CA GLY A 155 15.16 -5.25 -11.41
C GLY A 155 14.06 -4.40 -12.05
N ASP A 156 14.39 -3.78 -13.19
CA ASP A 156 13.55 -2.78 -13.87
C ASP A 156 12.19 -3.31 -14.28
N GLU A 157 12.14 -4.49 -14.91
CA GLU A 157 10.90 -5.05 -15.43
C GLU A 157 9.85 -5.28 -14.33
N ARG A 158 10.29 -5.70 -13.15
CA ARG A 158 9.40 -5.92 -12.00
C ARG A 158 8.87 -4.59 -11.47
N VAL A 159 9.73 -3.58 -11.33
CA VAL A 159 9.31 -2.24 -10.89
C VAL A 159 8.33 -1.62 -11.89
N ASP A 160 8.62 -1.68 -13.19
CA ASP A 160 7.75 -1.09 -14.21
C ASP A 160 6.37 -1.77 -14.21
N ARG A 161 6.33 -3.10 -14.08
CA ARG A 161 5.07 -3.86 -14.00
C ARG A 161 4.24 -3.48 -12.79
N THR A 162 4.84 -3.34 -11.60
CA THR A 162 4.11 -2.99 -10.38
C THR A 162 3.62 -1.54 -10.40
N LEU A 163 4.43 -0.60 -10.92
CA LEU A 163 4.01 0.79 -11.09
C LEU A 163 2.88 0.92 -12.11
N ALA A 164 2.93 0.18 -13.22
CA ALA A 164 1.84 0.12 -14.19
C ALA A 164 0.55 -0.44 -13.56
N ALA A 165 0.65 -1.49 -12.74
CA ALA A 165 -0.50 -2.04 -12.02
C ALA A 165 -1.06 -1.06 -10.99
N HIS A 166 -0.21 -0.37 -10.23
CA HIS A 166 -0.61 0.65 -9.26
C HIS A 166 -1.39 1.80 -9.93
N ALA A 167 -0.93 2.26 -11.10
CA ALA A 167 -1.57 3.32 -11.86
C ALA A 167 -3.00 2.99 -12.34
N LEU A 168 -3.41 1.71 -12.34
CA LEU A 168 -4.80 1.31 -12.64
C LEU A 168 -5.76 1.60 -11.48
N PHE A 169 -5.25 1.75 -10.26
CA PHE A 169 -6.04 1.89 -9.04
C PHE A 169 -5.96 3.27 -8.41
N VAL A 170 -5.02 4.11 -8.82
CA VAL A 170 -4.87 5.47 -8.30
C VAL A 170 -5.01 6.44 -9.46
N ASP A 171 -5.92 7.40 -9.30
CA ASP A 171 -6.05 8.48 -10.27
C ASP A 171 -4.79 9.33 -10.27
N ARG A 172 -4.24 9.61 -11.46
CA ARG A 172 -3.14 10.56 -11.62
C ARG A 172 -3.60 11.91 -11.09
N VAL A 173 -2.88 12.47 -10.12
CA VAL A 173 -3.09 13.87 -9.72
C VAL A 173 -2.76 14.72 -10.96
N GLY A 174 -3.79 15.32 -11.58
CA GLY A 174 -3.62 16.27 -12.70
C GLY A 174 -4.22 15.92 -14.07
N ALA A 175 -5.28 15.13 -14.16
CA ALA A 175 -6.09 15.05 -15.41
C ALA A 175 -7.32 15.97 -15.33
N ASN A 176 -7.10 17.28 -15.16
CA ASN A 176 -8.02 18.38 -15.48
C ASN A 176 -7.30 19.70 -15.19
N GLU A 177 -6.57 20.19 -16.19
CA GLU A 177 -6.43 21.62 -16.48
C GLU A 177 -6.95 21.88 -17.89
#